data_AF-A0A3A8HJD7-F1
#
_entry.id   AF-A0A3A8HJD7-F1
#
_cell.length_a   1.000
_cell.length_b   1.000
_cell.length_c   1.000
_cell.angle_alpha   90.00
_cell.angle_beta   90.00
_cell.angle_gamma   90.00
#
_symmetry.space_group_name_H-M   'P 1'
#
loop_
_entity.id
_entity.type
_entity.pdbx_description
1 polymer ?
#
loop_
_entity_poly.entity_id
_entity_poly.type
_entity_poly.pdbx_seq_one_letter_code
_entity_poly.pdbx_strand_id
1 'polypeptide(L)'
;MVRNLRHANSYEGKEWLVLEGSLDGEHWQQLSRTVLRELDSYNETLNFFLHSDFADLTEQESPYGDSPILLGDVEPAFVELPLADAAPIRYVRLSVELLEYSGGTNPGAILSLSELSVFE
;
A
#
# COMPACT_ATOMS: atom_id res chain seq x y z
N MET A 1 -4.13 2.50 14.80
CA MET A 1 -3.03 1.51 14.88
C MET A 1 -3.34 0.35 13.96
N VAL A 2 -2.33 -0.15 13.24
CA VAL A 2 -2.41 -1.34 12.39
C VAL A 2 -1.33 -2.34 12.80
N ARG A 3 -1.69 -3.62 12.89
CA ARG A 3 -0.75 -4.71 13.25
C ARG A 3 -0.79 -5.86 12.25
N ASN A 4 0.39 -6.42 12.00
CA ASN A 4 0.63 -7.54 11.10
C ASN A 4 0.01 -7.32 9.71
N LEU A 5 0.18 -6.12 9.16
CA LEU A 5 -0.25 -5.84 7.79
C LEU A 5 0.72 -6.50 6.80
N ARG A 6 0.19 -7.29 5.87
CA ARG A 6 0.89 -7.70 4.65
C ARG A 6 0.12 -7.15 3.46
N HIS A 7 0.83 -6.57 2.51
CA HIS A 7 0.28 -6.04 1.26
C HIS A 7 1.13 -6.47 0.07
N ALA A 8 0.53 -6.41 -1.11
CA ALA A 8 1.21 -6.57 -2.38
C ALA A 8 2.20 -5.42 -2.57
N ASN A 9 3.47 -5.76 -2.80
CA ASN A 9 4.51 -4.77 -3.02
C ASN A 9 4.60 -4.42 -4.50
N SER A 10 4.87 -3.14 -4.74
CA SER A 10 5.35 -2.65 -6.03
C SER A 10 6.82 -3.06 -6.25
N TYR A 11 7.26 -3.18 -7.51
CA TYR A 11 8.70 -3.24 -7.83
C TYR A 11 9.44 -1.94 -7.49
N GLU A 12 8.67 -0.86 -7.30
CA GLU A 12 9.13 0.52 -7.45
C GLU A 12 8.60 1.45 -6.36
N GLY A 13 9.39 2.47 -6.05
CA GLY A 13 8.90 3.69 -5.47
C GLY A 13 8.49 3.62 -3.99
N LYS A 14 7.38 4.29 -3.69
CA LYS A 14 6.91 4.57 -2.34
C LYS A 14 5.51 4.02 -2.16
N GLU A 15 5.30 3.42 -0.99
CA GLU A 15 4.05 2.78 -0.62
C GLU A 15 3.49 3.50 0.60
N TRP A 16 2.19 3.77 0.56
CA TRP A 16 1.49 4.42 1.67
C TRP A 16 0.35 3.57 2.17
N LEU A 17 0.16 3.59 3.47
CA LEU A 17 -1.07 3.19 4.13
C LEU A 17 -1.94 4.43 4.25
N VAL A 18 -3.11 4.37 3.66
CA VAL A 18 -4.08 5.46 3.68
C VAL A 18 -5.27 5.04 4.52
N LEU A 19 -5.65 5.91 5.45
CA LEU A 19 -6.85 5.76 6.25
C LEU A 19 -7.79 6.91 5.92
N GLU A 20 -9.00 6.56 5.53
CA GLU A 20 -10.05 7.50 5.18
C GLU A 20 -11.27 7.30 6.09
N GLY A 21 -11.99 8.39 6.31
CA GLY A 21 -13.20 8.44 7.10
C GLY A 21 -14.37 8.96 6.28
N SER A 22 -15.57 8.50 6.61
CA SER A 22 -16.80 9.02 6.04
C SER A 22 -17.93 9.03 7.07
N LEU A 23 -18.81 10.03 6.99
CA LEU A 23 -20.03 10.09 7.78
C LEU A 23 -21.17 9.30 7.13
N ASP A 24 -21.25 9.32 5.80
CA ASP A 24 -22.34 8.79 4.99
C ASP A 24 -21.98 7.51 4.22
N GLY A 25 -20.69 7.22 4.06
CA GLY A 25 -20.16 6.10 3.26
C GLY A 25 -19.94 6.46 1.78
N GLU A 26 -20.26 7.68 1.37
CA GLU A 26 -20.16 8.15 -0.01
C GLU A 26 -19.01 9.17 -0.16
N HIS A 27 -18.90 10.10 0.78
CA HIS A 27 -17.86 11.13 0.80
C HIS A 27 -16.74 10.71 1.73
N TRP A 28 -15.57 10.47 1.16
CA TRP A 28 -14.39 10.00 1.89
C TRP A 28 -13.40 11.15 2.07
N GLN A 29 -12.95 11.36 3.31
CA GLN A 29 -11.89 12.31 3.65
C GLN A 29 -10.67 11.54 4.16
N GLN A 30 -9.48 11.95 3.73
CA GLN A 30 -8.24 11.36 4.22
C GLN A 30 -8.02 11.77 5.68
N LEU A 31 -7.89 10.77 6.57
CA LEU A 31 -7.56 10.95 7.98
C LEU A 31 -6.07 10.81 8.22
N SER A 32 -5.42 9.89 7.52
CA SER A 32 -3.99 9.63 7.67
C SER A 32 -3.41 9.07 6.38
N ARG A 33 -2.14 9.37 6.13
CA ARG A 33 -1.34 8.82 5.04
C ARG A 33 0.09 8.64 5.52
N THR A 34 0.46 7.39 5.79
CA THR A 34 1.75 7.03 6.37
C THR A 34 2.54 6.16 5.43
N VAL A 35 3.84 6.40 5.34
CA VAL A 35 4.76 5.62 4.51
C VAL A 35 4.90 4.21 5.10
N LEU A 36 4.59 3.18 4.30
CA LEU A 36 4.84 1.77 4.64
C LEU A 36 6.23 1.36 4.23
N ARG A 37 6.61 1.75 3.02
CA ARG A 37 7.89 1.41 2.41
C ARG A 37 8.31 2.54 1.49
N GLU A 38 9.57 2.88 1.54
CA GLU A 38 10.21 3.79 0.60
C GLU A 38 11.47 3.10 0.12
N LEU A 39 11.46 2.65 -1.13
CA LEU A 39 12.65 2.09 -1.75
C LEU A 39 13.53 3.26 -2.19
N ASP A 40 14.75 3.31 -1.67
CA ASP A 40 15.80 4.15 -2.24
C ASP A 40 16.35 3.49 -3.51
N SER A 41 17.03 4.26 -4.37
CA SER A 41 17.58 3.78 -5.64
C SER A 41 18.60 2.64 -5.50
N TYR A 42 19.15 2.46 -4.30
CA TYR A 42 20.04 1.35 -3.96
C TYR A 42 19.26 0.05 -3.73
N ASN A 43 18.16 0.10 -2.97
CA ASN A 43 17.27 -1.04 -2.76
C ASN A 43 16.46 -1.39 -4.02
N GLU A 44 16.15 -0.42 -4.87
CA GLU A 44 15.59 -0.63 -6.23
C GLU A 44 16.48 -1.57 -7.05
N THR A 45 17.78 -1.24 -7.12
CA THR A 45 18.76 -2.04 -7.86
C THR A 45 18.89 -3.46 -7.29
N LEU A 46 18.95 -3.61 -5.96
CA LEU A 46 19.03 -4.92 -5.30
C LEU A 46 17.76 -5.75 -5.50
N ASN A 47 16.57 -5.17 -5.38
CA ASN A 47 15.30 -5.87 -5.62
C ASN A 47 15.16 -6.28 -7.09
N PHE A 48 15.56 -5.42 -8.03
CA PHE A 48 15.62 -5.77 -9.44
C PHE A 48 16.51 -7.01 -9.67
N PHE A 49 17.71 -7.06 -9.08
CA PHE A 49 18.60 -8.23 -9.24
C PHE A 49 18.14 -9.49 -8.50
N LEU A 50 17.42 -9.36 -7.38
CA LEU A 50 16.93 -10.49 -6.59
C LEU A 50 15.61 -11.06 -7.11
N HIS A 51 14.83 -10.26 -7.83
CA HIS A 51 13.51 -10.62 -8.34
C HIS A 51 13.39 -10.52 -9.86
N SER A 52 14.49 -10.33 -10.59
CA SER A 52 14.50 -10.25 -12.06
C SER A 52 13.85 -11.46 -12.72
N ASP A 53 13.98 -12.64 -12.12
CA ASP A 53 13.38 -13.89 -12.62
C ASP A 53 11.83 -13.88 -12.57
N PHE A 54 11.23 -12.97 -11.79
CA PHE A 54 9.78 -12.71 -11.74
C PHE A 54 9.37 -11.44 -12.52
N ALA A 55 10.34 -10.58 -12.86
CA ALA A 55 10.13 -9.33 -13.60
C ALA A 55 10.10 -9.53 -15.13
N ASP A 56 10.50 -10.71 -15.64
CA ASP A 56 10.43 -11.06 -17.06
C ASP A 56 9.00 -11.35 -17.57
N LEU A 57 7.98 -11.25 -16.70
CA LEU A 57 6.57 -11.26 -17.11
C LEU A 57 6.23 -9.91 -17.75
N THR A 58 6.51 -9.78 -19.04
CA THR A 58 6.12 -8.62 -19.86
C THR A 58 4.60 -8.41 -19.82
N GLU A 59 4.12 -7.17 -20.06
CA GLU A 59 2.69 -6.81 -20.16
C GLU A 59 1.88 -7.73 -21.11
N GLN A 60 2.56 -8.46 -22.01
CA GLN A 60 1.96 -9.43 -22.92
C GLN A 60 1.54 -10.76 -22.27
N GLU A 61 2.01 -11.07 -21.06
CA GLU A 61 1.78 -12.37 -20.41
C GLU A 61 0.69 -12.32 -19.33
N SER A 62 0.26 -11.12 -18.90
CA SER A 62 -0.92 -10.95 -18.07
C SER A 62 -2.13 -10.59 -18.96
N PRO A 63 -3.14 -11.47 -19.12
CA PRO A 63 -4.31 -11.18 -19.95
C PRO A 63 -5.17 -10.00 -19.46
N TYR A 64 -4.82 -9.42 -18.31
CA TYR A 64 -5.49 -8.27 -17.70
C TYR A 64 -4.61 -7.00 -17.66
N GLY A 65 -3.34 -7.05 -18.12
CA GLY A 65 -2.43 -5.91 -18.11
C GLY A 65 -1.92 -5.51 -16.71
N ASP A 66 -2.15 -6.35 -15.71
CA ASP A 66 -1.65 -6.10 -14.35
C ASP A 66 -0.15 -6.40 -14.29
N SER A 67 0.64 -5.41 -13.86
CA SER A 67 2.06 -5.59 -13.54
C SER A 67 2.24 -6.73 -12.54
N PRO A 68 3.34 -7.51 -12.63
CA PRO A 68 3.53 -8.63 -11.74
C PRO A 68 3.56 -8.15 -10.27
N ILE A 69 2.92 -8.88 -9.37
CA ILE A 69 2.89 -8.51 -7.95
C ILE A 69 4.07 -9.18 -7.27
N LEU A 70 4.96 -8.39 -6.65
CA LEU A 70 5.98 -8.95 -5.77
C LEU A 70 5.32 -9.45 -4.48
N LEU A 71 5.06 -10.75 -4.42
CA LEU A 71 4.75 -11.46 -3.18
C LEU A 71 6.05 -11.73 -2.40
N GLY A 72 6.78 -10.66 -2.08
CA GLY A 72 7.95 -10.75 -1.20
C GLY A 72 7.50 -10.95 0.26
N ASP A 73 8.16 -11.84 0.99
CA ASP A 73 8.02 -11.99 2.45
C ASP A 73 8.62 -10.77 3.16
N VAL A 74 7.93 -9.63 3.11
CA VAL A 74 8.24 -8.48 3.94
C VAL A 74 7.70 -8.74 5.35
N GLU A 75 8.46 -8.35 6.38
CA GLU A 75 7.99 -8.43 7.76
C GLU A 75 6.64 -7.71 7.90
N PRO A 76 5.63 -8.34 8.55
CA PRO A 76 4.33 -7.71 8.72
C PRO A 76 4.45 -6.36 9.41
N ALA A 77 3.89 -5.30 8.81
CA ALA A 77 4.07 -3.95 9.30
C ALA A 77 3.26 -3.69 10.60
N PHE A 78 3.90 -2.98 11.53
CA PHE A 78 3.24 -2.29 12.64
C PHE A 78 3.28 -0.79 12.36
N VAL A 79 2.11 -0.15 12.34
CA VAL A 79 2.00 1.27 11.97
C VAL A 79 1.06 2.01 12.91
N GLU A 80 1.56 3.09 13.49
CA GLU A 80 0.75 4.11 14.13
C GLU A 80 0.33 5.15 13.09
N LEU A 81 -0.98 5.36 12.99
CA LEU A 81 -1.60 6.27 12.03
C LEU A 81 -2.11 7.48 12.82
N PRO A 82 -1.38 8.60 12.85
CA PRO A 82 -1.89 9.82 13.45
C PRO A 82 -3.10 10.27 12.66
N LEU A 83 -4.23 10.48 13.34
CA LEU A 83 -5.46 10.94 12.72
C LEU A 83 -5.45 12.46 12.61
N ALA A 84 -5.81 12.98 11.44
CA ALA A 84 -6.12 14.39 11.28
C ALA A 84 -7.41 14.74 12.01
N ASP A 85 -7.51 15.99 12.49
CA ASP A 85 -8.78 16.54 12.98
C ASP A 85 -9.83 16.46 11.87
N ALA A 86 -10.91 15.76 12.16
CA ALA A 86 -11.92 15.39 11.18
C ALA A 86 -13.33 15.58 11.76
N ALA A 87 -14.30 15.84 10.88
CA ALA A 87 -15.71 15.78 11.23
C ALA A 87 -16.08 14.37 11.75
N PRO A 88 -17.20 14.20 12.49
CA PRO A 88 -17.62 12.90 13.00
C PRO A 88 -17.62 11.80 11.94
N ILE A 89 -17.06 10.64 12.29
CA ILE A 89 -16.79 9.54 11.36
C ILE A 89 -17.66 8.35 11.75
N ARG A 90 -18.31 7.74 10.77
CA ARG A 90 -19.13 6.52 10.95
C ARG A 90 -18.53 5.31 10.22
N TYR A 91 -17.87 5.56 9.11
CA TYR A 91 -17.24 4.53 8.28
C TYR A 91 -15.76 4.83 8.14
N VAL A 92 -14.94 3.78 8.14
CA VAL A 92 -13.50 3.88 7.91
C VAL A 92 -13.11 2.97 6.76
N ARG A 93 -12.17 3.44 5.94
CA ARG A 93 -11.58 2.68 4.85
C ARG A 93 -10.07 2.70 5.00
N LEU A 94 -9.46 1.52 4.97
CA LEU A 94 -8.02 1.33 4.96
C LEU A 94 -7.63 0.85 3.57
N SER A 95 -6.68 1.53 2.94
CA SER A 95 -6.16 1.18 1.61
C SER A 95 -4.65 1.31 1.57
N VAL A 96 -4.03 0.63 0.61
CA VAL A 96 -2.62 0.79 0.28
C VAL A 96 -2.54 1.52 -1.06
N GLU A 97 -1.70 2.54 -1.14
CA GLU A 97 -1.37 3.24 -2.39
C GLU A 97 0.06 2.90 -2.78
N LEU A 98 0.25 2.55 -4.04
CA LEU A 98 1.55 2.25 -4.65
C LEU A 98 1.90 3.39 -5.62
N LEU A 99 3.12 3.92 -5.55
CA LEU A 99 3.66 4.85 -6.55
C LEU A 99 4.32 4.07 -7.69
N GLU A 100 3.92 4.36 -8.92
CA GLU A 100 4.55 3.83 -10.13
C GLU A 100 5.67 4.73 -10.65
N TYR A 101 6.55 4.17 -11.49
CA TYR A 101 7.59 4.94 -12.21
C TYR A 101 7.07 6.14 -13.00
N SER A 102 5.85 6.03 -13.54
CA SER A 102 5.19 7.08 -14.31
C SER A 102 4.80 8.29 -13.44
N GLY A 103 4.94 8.19 -12.12
CA GLY A 103 4.41 9.13 -11.14
C GLY A 103 2.91 8.90 -10.84
N GLY A 104 2.29 7.89 -11.47
CA GLY A 104 0.94 7.44 -11.17
C GLY A 104 0.84 6.77 -9.81
N THR A 105 -0.35 6.82 -9.21
CA THR A 105 -0.67 6.08 -7.99
C THR A 105 -1.72 5.04 -8.28
N ASN A 106 -1.50 3.80 -7.84
CA ASN A 106 -2.42 2.69 -8.02
C ASN A 106 -2.75 1.99 -6.70
N PRO A 107 -3.94 1.39 -6.58
CA PRO A 107 -4.33 0.68 -5.36
C PRO A 107 -3.51 -0.60 -5.20
N GLY A 108 -2.87 -0.75 -4.03
CA GLY A 108 -2.21 -1.99 -3.61
C GLY A 108 -3.18 -2.94 -2.91
N ALA A 109 -2.96 -4.24 -3.10
CA ALA A 109 -3.78 -5.27 -2.44
C ALA A 109 -3.33 -5.48 -0.99
N ILE A 110 -4.27 -5.51 -0.04
CA ILE A 110 -4.02 -5.99 1.32
C ILE A 110 -4.17 -7.51 1.29
N LEU A 111 -3.09 -8.22 1.63
CA LEU A 111 -3.03 -9.69 1.61
C LEU A 111 -3.48 -10.27 2.96
N SER A 112 -3.06 -9.64 4.06
CA SER A 112 -3.50 -10.01 5.41
C SER A 112 -3.45 -8.82 6.35
N LEU A 113 -4.37 -8.78 7.31
CA LEU A 113 -4.42 -7.79 8.37
C LEU A 113 -4.89 -8.49 9.64
N SER A 114 -4.08 -8.47 10.71
CA SER A 114 -4.53 -9.04 11.99
C SER A 114 -5.36 -8.07 12.80
N GLU A 115 -4.98 -6.79 12.82
CA GLU A 115 -5.65 -5.80 13.67
C GLU A 115 -5.64 -4.41 13.05
N LEU A 116 -6.81 -3.77 13.05
CA LEU A 116 -6.98 -2.33 12.88
C LEU A 116 -7.74 -1.81 14.11
N SER A 117 -7.11 -0.93 14.86
CA SER A 117 -7.66 -0.30 16.05
C SER A 117 -7.70 1.21 15.84
N VAL A 118 -8.91 1.78 15.87
CA VAL A 118 -9.18 3.22 15.69
C VAL A 118 -9.65 3.78 17.02
N PHE A 119 -9.04 4.88 17.44
CA PHE A 119 -9.32 5.55 18.72
C PHE A 119 -9.63 7.02 18.45
N GLU A 120 -10.41 7.62 19.33
CA GLU A 120 -10.75 9.06 19.33
C GLU A 120 -9.58 9.94 19.79
#